data_AF-A0A1Q3CJB2-F1
#
_entry.id   AF-A0A1Q3CJB2-F1
#
_cell.length_a   1.000
_cell.length_b   1.000
_cell.length_c   1.000
_cell.angle_alpha   90.00
_cell.angle_beta   90.00
_cell.angle_gamma   90.00
#
_symmetry.space_group_name_H-M   'P 1'
#
loop_
_entity.id
_entity.type
_entity.pdbx_description
1 polymer ?
#
loop_
_entity_poly.entity_id
_entity_poly.type
_entity_poly.pdbx_seq_one_letter_code
_entity_poly.pdbx_strand_id
1 'polypeptide(L)'
;MFNSGPTHIPTRQNNNTKKSFFRFQEKLTKREEEKMSAIKAAIGDAVLTSMWVFTMPLNGVSSGIIATSLGVQSLPLAGRFISTILTTGMVLAFILIGNTFGGASYNPSTTVSLYAAGLKPDTSLISMAVRFPAQAAGGVGGAKAILHVMPMQYLYRLKGPSLKVDLHTGGMVEGVLTFVRNLALLVIMLRGPKNLVLQVWLVGLATMGLVLAGSGYTGPSMNPASAFGWAYVHNWHNTWELYYVYWVCPLTGAALAAWVFRFLYSAPIKQKKG
;
A
#
# COMPACT_ATOMS: atom_id res chain seq x y z
N MET A 1 81.08 17.58 13.83
CA MET A 1 79.75 17.59 14.48
C MET A 1 78.71 17.88 13.42
N PHE A 2 77.99 16.87 12.93
CA PHE A 2 76.82 17.06 12.06
C PHE A 2 75.58 16.67 12.87
N ASN A 3 74.68 17.64 13.08
CA ASN A 3 73.44 17.46 13.81
C ASN A 3 72.30 17.42 12.79
N SER A 4 71.71 16.24 12.57
CA SER A 4 70.55 16.03 11.71
C SER A 4 69.27 16.06 12.56
N GLY A 5 68.56 17.18 12.53
CA GLY A 5 67.24 17.30 13.14
C GLY A 5 66.15 16.54 12.35
N PRO A 6 65.14 15.95 13.01
CA PRO A 6 64.12 15.17 12.33
C PRO A 6 63.14 16.07 11.56
N THR A 7 62.94 15.73 10.29
CA THR A 7 61.93 16.32 9.40
C THR A 7 60.52 15.96 9.89
N HIS A 8 59.74 16.98 10.28
CA HIS A 8 58.33 16.84 10.63
C HIS A 8 57.49 16.52 9.37
N ILE A 9 57.05 15.27 9.25
CA ILE A 9 56.07 14.84 8.22
C ILE A 9 54.67 15.33 8.64
N PRO A 10 53.84 15.91 7.74
CA PRO A 10 52.55 16.48 8.10
C PRO A 10 51.51 15.39 8.38
N THR A 11 51.35 15.04 9.66
CA THR A 11 50.38 14.05 10.19
C THR A 11 48.91 14.46 10.03
N ARG A 12 48.62 15.77 9.84
CA ARG A 12 47.25 16.32 9.84
C ARG A 12 46.47 16.03 8.55
N GLN A 13 47.14 15.96 7.40
CA GLN A 13 46.50 15.74 6.09
C GLN A 13 46.07 14.27 5.91
N ASN A 14 46.86 13.32 6.41
CA ASN A 14 46.58 11.89 6.37
C ASN A 14 45.31 11.52 7.20
N ASN A 15 45.14 12.14 8.37
CA ASN A 15 43.97 11.91 9.22
C ASN A 15 42.65 12.40 8.62
N ASN A 16 42.66 13.53 7.90
CA ASN A 16 41.46 14.06 7.23
C ASN A 16 41.05 13.18 6.03
N THR A 17 42.02 12.69 5.26
CA THR A 17 41.76 11.77 4.14
C THR A 17 41.21 10.43 4.63
N LYS A 18 41.79 9.87 5.72
CA LYS A 18 41.32 8.63 6.34
C LYS A 18 39.90 8.79 6.90
N LYS A 19 39.59 9.91 7.58
CA LYS A 19 38.24 10.22 8.09
C LYS A 19 37.23 10.49 6.97
N SER A 20 37.67 11.02 5.82
CA SER A 20 36.83 11.17 4.63
C SER A 20 36.49 9.82 4.00
N PHE A 21 37.49 8.94 3.87
CA PHE A 21 37.34 7.59 3.34
C PHE A 21 36.38 6.73 4.18
N PHE A 22 36.53 6.74 5.52
CA PHE A 22 35.59 6.02 6.40
C PHE A 22 34.16 6.56 6.32
N ARG A 23 33.97 7.88 6.26
CA ARG A 23 32.64 8.48 6.03
C ARG A 23 32.06 8.11 4.68
N PHE A 24 32.89 7.94 3.67
CA PHE A 24 32.47 7.50 2.35
C PHE A 24 32.05 6.03 2.35
N GLN A 25 32.84 5.14 2.97
CA GLN A 25 32.48 3.73 3.14
C GLN A 25 31.19 3.57 3.94
N GLU A 26 31.04 4.27 5.07
CA GLU A 26 29.81 4.24 5.88
C GLU A 26 28.58 4.66 5.07
N LYS A 27 28.72 5.70 4.22
CA LYS A 27 27.65 6.12 3.31
C LYS A 27 27.34 5.07 2.25
N LEU A 28 28.34 4.34 1.74
CA LEU A 28 28.12 3.26 0.78
C LEU A 28 27.39 2.09 1.42
N THR A 29 27.83 1.63 2.59
CA THR A 29 27.21 0.52 3.31
C THR A 29 25.76 0.85 3.67
N LYS A 30 25.46 2.07 4.16
CA LYS A 30 24.09 2.50 4.42
C LYS A 30 23.22 2.51 3.16
N ARG A 31 23.76 2.95 2.01
CA ARG A 31 23.04 2.91 0.73
C ARG A 31 22.78 1.48 0.27
N GLU A 32 23.69 0.55 0.51
CA GLU A 32 23.51 -0.87 0.19
C GLU A 32 22.45 -1.51 1.08
N GLU A 33 22.46 -1.23 2.38
CA GLU A 33 21.43 -1.67 3.33
C GLU A 33 20.04 -1.14 2.95
N GLU A 34 19.93 0.16 2.62
CA GLU A 34 18.69 0.78 2.14
C GLU A 34 18.17 0.11 0.86
N LYS A 35 19.06 -0.16 -0.10
CA LYS A 35 18.70 -0.86 -1.35
C LYS A 35 18.20 -2.27 -1.07
N MET A 36 18.93 -3.04 -0.26
CA MET A 36 18.54 -4.41 0.09
C MET A 36 17.21 -4.46 0.84
N SER A 37 16.98 -3.51 1.74
CA SER A 37 15.70 -3.34 2.43
C SER A 37 14.56 -3.03 1.44
N ALA A 38 14.79 -2.11 0.50
CA ALA A 38 13.80 -1.76 -0.52
C ALA A 38 13.45 -2.94 -1.45
N ILE A 39 14.45 -3.74 -1.86
CA ILE A 39 14.24 -4.93 -2.69
C ILE A 39 13.44 -5.98 -1.93
N LYS A 40 13.80 -6.27 -0.67
CA LYS A 40 13.06 -7.22 0.17
C LYS A 40 11.59 -6.80 0.33
N ALA A 41 11.36 -5.51 0.57
CA ALA A 41 10.01 -4.96 0.65
C ALA A 41 9.27 -5.02 -0.68
N ALA A 42 9.93 -4.77 -1.82
CA ALA A 42 9.34 -4.89 -3.15
C ALA A 42 8.89 -6.32 -3.48
N ILE A 43 9.66 -7.33 -3.08
CA ILE A 43 9.27 -8.75 -3.22
C ILE A 43 8.02 -9.03 -2.38
N GLY A 44 8.01 -8.63 -1.11
CA GLY A 44 6.85 -8.80 -0.24
C GLY A 44 5.62 -8.06 -0.78
N ASP A 45 5.81 -6.84 -1.28
CA ASP A 45 4.79 -6.01 -1.90
C ASP A 45 4.12 -6.73 -3.08
N ALA A 46 4.92 -7.35 -3.97
CA ALA A 46 4.41 -8.14 -5.09
C ALA A 46 3.60 -9.35 -4.61
N VAL A 47 4.13 -10.11 -3.63
CA VAL A 47 3.45 -11.29 -3.06
C VAL A 47 2.11 -10.89 -2.44
N LEU A 48 2.10 -9.89 -1.56
CA LEU A 48 0.89 -9.44 -0.87
C LEU A 48 -0.14 -8.87 -1.85
N THR A 49 0.29 -8.15 -2.88
CA THR A 49 -0.63 -7.63 -3.91
C THR A 49 -1.22 -8.76 -4.76
N SER A 50 -0.41 -9.75 -5.13
CA SER A 50 -0.88 -10.95 -5.82
C SER A 50 -1.91 -11.69 -4.99
N MET A 51 -1.64 -11.90 -3.70
CA MET A 51 -2.59 -12.51 -2.78
C MET A 51 -3.88 -11.69 -2.69
N TRP A 52 -3.80 -10.37 -2.51
CA TRP A 52 -4.98 -9.48 -2.45
C TRP A 52 -5.88 -9.62 -3.68
N VAL A 53 -5.30 -9.51 -4.88
CA VAL A 53 -6.07 -9.56 -6.13
C VAL A 53 -6.64 -10.95 -6.39
N PHE A 54 -5.91 -12.00 -6.02
CA PHE A 54 -6.35 -13.39 -6.16
C PHE A 54 -7.53 -13.72 -5.22
N THR A 55 -7.45 -13.33 -3.96
CA THR A 55 -8.42 -13.75 -2.93
C THR A 55 -9.69 -12.92 -2.90
N MET A 56 -9.66 -11.64 -3.32
CA MET A 56 -10.82 -10.76 -3.24
C MET A 56 -12.06 -11.29 -3.98
N PRO A 57 -11.96 -11.81 -5.21
CA PRO A 57 -13.10 -12.42 -5.87
C PRO A 57 -13.61 -13.69 -5.17
N LEU A 58 -12.70 -14.54 -4.67
CA LEU A 58 -13.05 -15.73 -3.90
C LEU A 58 -13.83 -15.36 -2.65
N ASN A 59 -13.43 -14.30 -1.95
CA ASN A 59 -14.14 -13.78 -0.78
C ASN A 59 -15.59 -13.38 -1.12
N GLY A 60 -15.79 -12.74 -2.28
CA GLY A 60 -17.13 -12.43 -2.77
C GLY A 60 -17.98 -13.69 -2.99
N VAL A 61 -17.41 -14.74 -3.60
CA VAL A 61 -18.09 -16.03 -3.81
C VAL A 61 -18.40 -16.71 -2.48
N SER A 62 -17.39 -16.89 -1.63
CA SER A 62 -17.51 -17.56 -0.33
C SER A 62 -18.52 -16.89 0.60
N SER A 63 -18.53 -15.55 0.65
CA SER A 63 -19.52 -14.83 1.47
C SER A 63 -20.97 -15.07 1.02
N GLY A 64 -21.21 -15.23 -0.28
CA GLY A 64 -22.53 -15.57 -0.81
C GLY A 64 -22.95 -17.00 -0.47
N ILE A 65 -22.01 -17.95 -0.56
CA ILE A 65 -22.24 -19.35 -0.17
C ILE A 65 -22.55 -19.43 1.32
N ILE A 66 -21.72 -18.81 2.17
CA ILE A 66 -21.90 -18.79 3.63
C ILE A 66 -23.24 -18.14 4.00
N ALA A 67 -23.60 -17.00 3.40
CA ALA A 67 -24.88 -16.35 3.67
C ALA A 67 -26.08 -17.26 3.36
N THR A 68 -26.00 -18.03 2.26
CA THR A 68 -27.03 -19.00 1.89
C THR A 68 -27.06 -20.17 2.86
N SER A 69 -25.91 -20.74 3.22
CA SER A 69 -25.82 -21.84 4.18
C SER A 69 -26.32 -21.48 5.58
N LEU A 70 -26.17 -20.22 5.98
CA LEU A 70 -26.67 -19.70 7.26
C LEU A 70 -28.14 -19.24 7.20
N GLY A 71 -28.79 -19.27 6.02
CA GLY A 71 -30.18 -18.82 5.87
C GLY A 71 -30.38 -17.31 5.99
N VAL A 72 -29.33 -16.50 5.85
CA VAL A 72 -29.35 -15.03 6.04
C VAL A 72 -29.25 -14.25 4.73
N GLN A 73 -29.34 -14.92 3.58
CA GLN A 73 -29.22 -14.30 2.26
C GLN A 73 -30.32 -13.27 1.95
N SER A 74 -31.44 -13.32 2.66
CA SER A 74 -32.52 -12.32 2.56
C SER A 74 -32.15 -10.97 3.18
N LEU A 75 -31.13 -10.93 4.06
CA LEU A 75 -30.66 -9.69 4.67
C LEU A 75 -29.72 -8.94 3.71
N PRO A 76 -30.04 -7.69 3.32
CA PRO A 76 -29.30 -6.97 2.27
C PRO A 76 -27.79 -6.81 2.51
N LEU A 77 -27.36 -6.77 3.77
CA LEU A 77 -25.97 -6.53 4.17
C LEU A 77 -25.24 -7.78 4.67
N ALA A 78 -25.91 -8.93 4.84
CA ALA A 78 -25.31 -10.11 5.46
C ALA A 78 -24.07 -10.60 4.70
N GLY A 79 -24.16 -10.73 3.37
CA GLY A 79 -23.02 -11.14 2.55
C GLY A 79 -21.84 -10.16 2.62
N ARG A 80 -22.12 -8.85 2.68
CA ARG A 80 -21.07 -7.82 2.79
C ARG A 80 -20.39 -7.83 4.16
N PHE A 81 -21.18 -8.07 5.22
CA PHE A 81 -20.67 -8.23 6.57
C PHE A 81 -19.77 -9.46 6.70
N ILE A 82 -20.22 -10.63 6.19
CA ILE A 82 -19.42 -11.86 6.14
C ILE A 82 -18.12 -11.63 5.35
N SER A 83 -18.22 -11.00 4.18
CA SER A 83 -17.04 -10.65 3.37
C SER A 83 -16.07 -9.75 4.13
N THR A 84 -16.56 -8.83 4.97
CA THR A 84 -15.71 -7.96 5.80
C THR A 84 -14.97 -8.76 6.88
N ILE A 85 -15.62 -9.75 7.50
CA ILE A 85 -14.97 -10.65 8.48
C ILE A 85 -13.86 -11.46 7.80
N LEU A 86 -14.14 -12.05 6.64
CA LEU A 86 -13.16 -12.82 5.86
C LEU A 86 -11.97 -11.93 5.42
N THR A 87 -12.24 -10.72 4.93
CA THR A 87 -11.20 -9.73 4.61
C THR A 87 -10.36 -9.37 5.83
N THR A 88 -10.97 -9.25 7.01
CA THR A 88 -10.25 -8.93 8.24
C THR A 88 -9.21 -10.00 8.57
N GLY A 89 -9.61 -11.28 8.56
CA GLY A 89 -8.68 -12.40 8.78
C GLY A 89 -7.54 -12.41 7.76
N MET A 90 -7.86 -12.15 6.50
CA MET A 90 -6.87 -12.07 5.42
C MET A 90 -5.89 -10.90 5.61
N VAL A 91 -6.37 -9.70 5.94
CA VAL A 91 -5.50 -8.53 6.16
C VAL A 91 -4.61 -8.73 7.38
N LEU A 92 -5.09 -9.40 8.44
CA LEU A 92 -4.23 -9.78 9.57
C LEU A 92 -3.09 -10.71 9.13
N ALA A 93 -3.37 -11.71 8.30
CA ALA A 93 -2.32 -12.56 7.72
C ALA A 93 -1.33 -11.74 6.87
N PHE A 94 -1.83 -10.76 6.09
CA PHE A 94 -0.97 -9.90 5.28
C PHE A 94 -0.08 -8.99 6.13
N ILE A 95 -0.54 -8.53 7.29
CA ILE A 95 0.29 -7.76 8.22
C ILE A 95 1.43 -8.65 8.74
N LEU A 96 1.14 -9.90 9.12
CA LEU A 96 2.17 -10.83 9.60
C LEU A 96 3.24 -11.10 8.52
N ILE A 97 2.80 -11.41 7.30
CA ILE A 97 3.71 -11.61 6.16
C ILE A 97 4.46 -10.31 5.83
N GLY A 98 3.77 -9.17 5.81
CA GLY A 98 4.38 -7.89 5.48
C GLY A 98 5.50 -7.50 6.44
N ASN A 99 5.36 -7.84 7.73
CA ASN A 99 6.40 -7.61 8.73
C ASN A 99 7.67 -8.43 8.47
N THR A 100 7.57 -9.65 7.91
CA THR A 100 8.75 -10.46 7.57
C THR A 100 9.51 -9.90 6.35
N PHE A 101 8.80 -9.20 5.46
CA PHE A 101 9.33 -8.55 4.27
C PHE A 101 9.65 -7.05 4.47
N GLY A 102 9.97 -6.60 5.68
CA GLY A 102 10.41 -5.21 5.90
C GLY A 102 9.29 -4.19 5.79
N GLY A 103 8.08 -4.55 6.23
CA GLY A 103 6.91 -3.69 6.19
C GLY A 103 6.32 -3.57 4.78
N ALA A 104 6.23 -4.70 4.09
CA ALA A 104 5.57 -4.78 2.79
C ALA A 104 4.09 -4.38 2.88
N SER A 105 3.54 -3.89 1.77
CA SER A 105 2.17 -3.43 1.61
C SER A 105 1.64 -3.81 0.24
N TYR A 106 0.35 -4.14 0.17
CA TYR A 106 -0.33 -4.54 -1.06
C TYR A 106 -1.04 -3.39 -1.79
N ASN A 107 -0.90 -2.15 -1.29
CA ASN A 107 -1.65 -1.00 -1.79
C ASN A 107 -0.76 0.27 -1.85
N PRO A 108 -0.51 0.82 -3.06
CA PRO A 108 0.30 2.02 -3.21
C PRO A 108 -0.26 3.23 -2.45
N SER A 109 -1.59 3.40 -2.44
CA SER A 109 -2.26 4.49 -1.71
C SER A 109 -2.01 4.39 -0.20
N THR A 110 -2.01 3.18 0.37
CA THR A 110 -1.67 3.01 1.79
C THR A 110 -0.22 3.40 2.05
N THR A 111 0.70 2.98 1.19
CA THR A 111 2.13 3.33 1.30
C THR A 111 2.34 4.84 1.23
N VAL A 112 1.70 5.54 0.29
CA VAL A 112 1.77 7.01 0.19
C VAL A 112 1.20 7.69 1.43
N SER A 113 0.03 7.26 1.90
CA SER A 113 -0.61 7.83 3.10
C SER A 113 0.28 7.71 4.33
N LEU A 114 0.81 6.51 4.62
CA LEU A 114 1.67 6.27 5.78
C LEU A 114 2.99 7.06 5.69
N TYR A 115 3.57 7.19 4.49
CA TYR A 115 4.76 8.01 4.27
C TYR A 115 4.50 9.50 4.49
N ALA A 116 3.45 10.05 3.87
CA ALA A 116 3.09 11.46 4.01
C ALA A 116 2.70 11.83 5.46
N ALA A 117 2.17 10.85 6.21
CA ALA A 117 1.87 10.98 7.64
C ALA A 117 3.13 10.97 8.53
N GLY A 118 4.30 10.62 7.98
CA GLY A 118 5.57 10.50 8.72
C GLY A 118 5.72 9.21 9.52
N LEU A 119 4.91 8.18 9.23
CA LEU A 119 4.88 6.91 9.97
C LEU A 119 5.84 5.85 9.42
N LYS A 120 6.38 6.09 8.23
CA LYS A 120 7.41 5.25 7.60
C LYS A 120 8.63 6.09 7.22
N PRO A 121 9.41 6.57 8.19
CA PRO A 121 10.56 7.45 7.93
C PRO A 121 11.63 6.79 7.04
N ASP A 122 11.76 5.46 7.08
CA ASP A 122 12.72 4.71 6.28
C ASP A 122 12.27 4.47 4.83
N THR A 123 11.03 4.82 4.48
CA THR A 123 10.53 4.74 3.11
C THR A 123 10.89 6.03 2.37
N SER A 124 11.70 5.92 1.32
CA SER A 124 12.04 7.03 0.43
C SER A 124 11.18 7.02 -0.85
N LEU A 125 11.15 8.13 -1.59
CA LEU A 125 10.53 8.19 -2.91
C LEU A 125 11.16 7.17 -3.88
N ILE A 126 12.48 6.95 -3.77
CA ILE A 126 13.20 5.93 -4.56
C ILE A 126 12.73 4.52 -4.20
N SER A 127 12.51 4.24 -2.91
CA SER A 127 11.94 2.95 -2.48
C SER A 127 10.55 2.72 -3.07
N MET A 128 9.69 3.75 -3.07
CA MET A 128 8.36 3.65 -3.69
C MET A 128 8.42 3.42 -5.22
N ALA A 129 9.37 4.05 -5.90
CA ALA A 129 9.57 3.87 -7.34
C ALA A 129 9.92 2.42 -7.74
N VAL A 130 10.57 1.67 -6.85
CA VAL A 130 10.82 0.22 -7.05
C VAL A 130 9.63 -0.62 -6.60
N ARG A 131 8.98 -0.24 -5.50
CA ARG A 131 7.91 -0.99 -4.87
C ARG A 131 6.59 -0.94 -5.64
N PHE A 132 6.19 0.20 -6.20
CA PHE A 132 4.90 0.32 -6.91
C PHE A 132 4.84 -0.52 -8.20
N PRO A 133 5.88 -0.58 -9.04
CA PRO A 133 5.94 -1.54 -10.14
C PRO A 133 5.85 -2.99 -9.66
N ALA A 134 6.51 -3.34 -8.54
CA ALA A 134 6.44 -4.67 -7.97
C ALA A 134 5.02 -5.02 -7.49
N GLN A 135 4.33 -4.09 -6.81
CA GLN A 135 2.91 -4.26 -6.45
C GLN A 135 2.05 -4.44 -7.70
N ALA A 136 2.22 -3.60 -8.73
CA ALA A 136 1.47 -3.71 -9.98
C ALA A 136 1.69 -5.07 -10.67
N ALA A 137 2.93 -5.53 -10.76
CA ALA A 137 3.27 -6.87 -11.28
C ALA A 137 2.63 -7.98 -10.45
N GLY A 138 2.65 -7.86 -9.11
CA GLY A 138 1.93 -8.75 -8.21
C GLY A 138 0.43 -8.76 -8.50
N GLY A 139 -0.18 -7.60 -8.71
CA GLY A 139 -1.60 -7.48 -9.10
C GLY A 139 -1.92 -8.21 -10.40
N VAL A 140 -1.05 -8.12 -11.42
CA VAL A 140 -1.19 -8.89 -12.66
C VAL A 140 -1.11 -10.40 -12.39
N GLY A 141 -0.13 -10.82 -11.59
CA GLY A 141 0.03 -12.22 -11.18
C GLY A 141 -1.22 -12.78 -10.50
N GLY A 142 -1.76 -12.04 -9.53
CA GLY A 142 -2.98 -12.41 -8.81
C GLY A 142 -4.21 -12.49 -9.71
N ALA A 143 -4.39 -11.51 -10.60
CA ALA A 143 -5.50 -11.48 -11.55
C ALA A 143 -5.43 -12.65 -12.53
N LYS A 144 -4.24 -12.94 -13.10
CA LYS A 144 -4.04 -14.09 -13.98
C LYS A 144 -4.27 -15.41 -13.25
N ALA A 145 -3.76 -15.56 -12.03
CA ALA A 145 -3.92 -16.78 -11.24
C ALA A 145 -5.40 -17.08 -10.95
N ILE A 146 -6.20 -16.08 -10.55
CA ILE A 146 -7.61 -16.32 -10.23
C ILE A 146 -8.44 -16.67 -11.47
N LEU A 147 -8.10 -16.13 -12.65
CA LEU A 147 -8.78 -16.49 -13.91
C LEU A 147 -8.59 -17.96 -14.28
N HIS A 148 -7.44 -18.56 -13.93
CA HIS A 148 -7.17 -19.97 -14.22
C HIS A 148 -7.87 -20.93 -13.25
N VAL A 149 -8.14 -20.49 -12.01
CA VAL A 149 -8.64 -21.37 -10.94
C VAL A 149 -10.15 -21.17 -10.69
N MET A 150 -10.71 -20.01 -11.03
CA MET A 150 -12.11 -19.71 -10.76
C MET A 150 -13.05 -20.60 -11.59
N PRO A 151 -14.04 -21.27 -10.98
CA PRO A 151 -15.05 -22.03 -11.72
C PRO A 151 -15.83 -21.15 -12.72
N MET A 152 -16.16 -21.73 -13.88
CA MET A 152 -16.83 -21.02 -14.99
C MET A 152 -18.07 -20.22 -14.55
N GLN A 153 -18.88 -20.79 -13.66
CA GLN A 153 -20.09 -20.15 -13.13
C GLN A 153 -19.85 -18.85 -12.33
N TYR A 154 -18.62 -18.60 -11.88
CA TYR A 154 -18.27 -17.42 -11.08
C TYR A 154 -17.41 -16.39 -11.84
N LEU A 155 -17.04 -16.65 -13.10
CA LEU A 155 -16.21 -15.76 -13.90
C LEU A 155 -16.82 -14.36 -14.07
N TYR A 156 -18.15 -14.24 -14.06
CA TYR A 156 -18.83 -12.94 -14.12
C TYR A 156 -18.47 -11.99 -12.96
N ARG A 157 -17.87 -12.50 -11.87
CA ARG A 157 -17.39 -11.71 -10.73
C ARG A 157 -15.96 -11.17 -10.91
N LEU A 158 -15.23 -11.62 -11.93
CA LEU A 158 -13.84 -11.24 -12.21
C LEU A 158 -13.73 -10.01 -13.15
N LYS A 159 -14.52 -8.96 -12.88
CA LYS A 159 -14.55 -7.76 -13.74
C LYS A 159 -13.49 -6.71 -13.38
N GLY A 160 -13.03 -6.70 -12.13
CA GLY A 160 -12.18 -5.62 -11.63
C GLY A 160 -12.91 -4.27 -11.53
N PRO A 161 -12.18 -3.17 -11.30
CA PRO A 161 -12.73 -1.82 -11.34
C PRO A 161 -13.15 -1.45 -12.77
N SER A 162 -14.15 -0.59 -12.89
CA SER A 162 -14.71 -0.17 -14.18
C SER A 162 -15.35 1.20 -14.02
N LEU A 163 -14.89 2.15 -14.84
CA LEU A 163 -15.46 3.48 -14.90
C LEU A 163 -16.83 3.45 -15.57
N LYS A 164 -17.85 3.99 -14.88
CA LYS A 164 -19.25 4.04 -15.33
C LYS A 164 -19.76 5.47 -15.56
N VAL A 165 -18.91 6.45 -15.29
CA VAL A 165 -19.16 7.89 -15.42
C VAL A 165 -18.06 8.51 -16.27
N ASP A 166 -18.13 9.82 -16.53
CA ASP A 166 -17.03 10.48 -17.23
C ASP A 166 -15.72 10.42 -16.42
N LEU A 167 -14.61 10.63 -17.14
CA LEU A 167 -13.26 10.53 -16.60
C LEU A 167 -13.02 11.42 -15.38
N HIS A 168 -13.51 12.67 -15.39
CA HIS A 168 -13.23 13.63 -14.32
C HIS A 168 -14.07 13.32 -13.08
N THR A 169 -15.35 13.01 -13.25
CA THR A 169 -16.21 12.56 -12.15
C THR A 169 -15.66 11.28 -11.53
N GLY A 170 -15.26 10.31 -12.35
CA GLY A 170 -14.66 9.06 -11.87
C GLY A 170 -13.37 9.30 -11.08
N GLY A 171 -12.46 10.13 -11.62
CA GLY A 171 -11.23 10.52 -10.93
C GLY A 171 -11.50 11.19 -9.60
N MET A 172 -12.44 12.14 -9.55
CA MET A 172 -12.83 12.81 -8.29
C MET A 172 -13.37 11.81 -7.27
N VAL A 173 -14.25 10.89 -7.69
CA VAL A 173 -14.83 9.87 -6.83
C VAL A 173 -13.75 8.94 -6.27
N GLU A 174 -12.87 8.38 -7.11
CA GLU A 174 -11.76 7.53 -6.63
C GLU A 174 -10.82 8.26 -5.68
N GLY A 175 -10.52 9.54 -5.97
CA GLY A 175 -9.72 10.39 -5.08
C GLY A 175 -10.38 10.58 -3.72
N VAL A 176 -11.67 10.91 -3.67
CA VAL A 176 -12.44 11.12 -2.43
C VAL A 176 -12.58 9.81 -1.65
N LEU A 177 -12.93 8.70 -2.30
CA LEU A 177 -13.03 7.39 -1.65
C LEU A 177 -11.70 6.98 -1.04
N THR A 178 -10.59 7.16 -1.78
CA THR A 178 -9.25 6.85 -1.28
C THR A 178 -8.85 7.79 -0.14
N PHE A 179 -9.20 9.07 -0.21
CA PHE A 179 -9.00 10.03 0.88
C PHE A 179 -9.71 9.57 2.16
N VAL A 180 -11.02 9.32 2.11
CA VAL A 180 -11.80 8.93 3.29
C VAL A 180 -11.29 7.60 3.86
N ARG A 181 -10.98 6.63 2.99
CA ARG A 181 -10.42 5.34 3.41
C ARG A 181 -9.11 5.50 4.17
N ASN A 182 -8.18 6.31 3.64
CA ASN A 182 -6.86 6.49 4.25
C ASN A 182 -6.93 7.36 5.52
N LEU A 183 -7.84 8.34 5.58
CA LEU A 183 -8.07 9.12 6.79
C LEU A 183 -8.63 8.23 7.90
N ALA A 184 -9.65 7.40 7.58
CA ALA A 184 -10.18 6.42 8.50
C ALA A 184 -9.10 5.43 8.97
N LEU A 185 -8.27 4.92 8.05
CA LEU A 185 -7.14 4.05 8.39
C LEU A 185 -6.21 4.72 9.40
N LEU A 186 -5.76 5.96 9.16
CA LEU A 186 -4.85 6.67 10.05
C LEU A 186 -5.49 6.92 11.43
N VAL A 187 -6.73 7.39 11.46
CA VAL A 187 -7.46 7.67 12.72
C VAL A 187 -7.67 6.39 13.51
N ILE A 188 -8.18 5.32 12.89
CA ILE A 188 -8.47 4.05 13.58
C ILE A 188 -7.18 3.39 14.09
N MET A 189 -6.13 3.34 13.26
CA MET A 189 -4.88 2.66 13.63
C MET A 189 -4.07 3.40 14.70
N LEU A 190 -4.15 4.74 14.75
CA LEU A 190 -3.33 5.53 15.66
C LEU A 190 -4.09 6.09 16.87
N ARG A 191 -5.41 6.22 16.77
CA ARG A 191 -6.26 6.81 17.82
C ARG A 191 -7.47 5.96 18.18
N GLY A 192 -7.75 4.89 17.43
CA GLY A 192 -8.85 3.97 17.69
C GLY A 192 -8.56 2.99 18.82
N PRO A 193 -9.31 1.87 18.87
CA PRO A 193 -9.16 0.86 19.90
C PRO A 193 -7.75 0.25 19.93
N LYS A 194 -7.29 -0.22 21.09
CA LYS A 194 -5.95 -0.84 21.24
C LYS A 194 -5.83 -2.23 20.61
N ASN A 195 -6.95 -2.89 20.26
CA ASN A 195 -6.94 -4.24 19.72
C ASN A 195 -6.80 -4.21 18.19
N LEU A 196 -5.71 -4.80 17.66
CA LEU A 196 -5.40 -4.83 16.23
C LEU A 196 -6.51 -5.48 15.38
N VAL A 197 -7.13 -6.56 15.85
CA VAL A 197 -8.24 -7.23 15.14
C VAL A 197 -9.40 -6.26 14.96
N LEU A 198 -9.76 -5.56 16.03
CA LEU A 198 -10.83 -4.57 16.00
C LEU A 198 -10.48 -3.38 15.11
N GLN A 199 -9.23 -2.90 15.15
CA GLN A 199 -8.77 -1.84 14.26
C GLN A 199 -8.90 -2.24 12.78
N VAL A 200 -8.40 -3.43 12.41
CA VAL A 200 -8.46 -3.93 11.02
C VAL A 200 -9.91 -4.12 10.58
N TRP A 201 -10.76 -4.66 11.46
CA TRP A 201 -12.17 -4.83 11.19
C TRP A 201 -12.91 -3.50 10.96
N LEU A 202 -12.65 -2.48 11.80
CA LEU A 202 -13.23 -1.15 11.63
C LEU A 202 -12.79 -0.48 10.32
N VAL A 203 -11.52 -0.62 9.93
CA VAL A 203 -11.04 -0.17 8.62
C VAL A 203 -11.72 -0.94 7.49
N GLY A 204 -11.95 -2.25 7.68
CA GLY A 204 -12.71 -3.09 6.76
C GLY A 204 -14.15 -2.61 6.58
N LEU A 205 -14.85 -2.29 7.67
CA LEU A 205 -16.22 -1.75 7.64
C LEU A 205 -16.28 -0.38 6.95
N ALA A 206 -15.35 0.52 7.26
CA ALA A 206 -15.26 1.81 6.58
C ALA A 206 -15.05 1.60 5.07
N THR A 207 -14.15 0.70 4.70
CA THR A 207 -13.88 0.36 3.29
C THR A 207 -15.12 -0.27 2.62
N MET A 208 -15.85 -1.14 3.31
CA MET A 208 -17.10 -1.73 2.80
C MET A 208 -18.14 -0.66 2.48
N GLY A 209 -18.35 0.31 3.38
CA GLY A 209 -19.26 1.42 3.16
C GLY A 209 -18.85 2.26 1.94
N LEU A 210 -17.56 2.56 1.80
CA LEU A 210 -17.02 3.28 0.64
C LEU A 210 -17.17 2.48 -0.66
N VAL A 211 -17.00 1.16 -0.62
CA VAL A 211 -17.22 0.30 -1.79
C VAL A 211 -18.67 0.36 -2.25
N LEU A 212 -19.63 0.30 -1.30
CA LEU A 212 -21.04 0.43 -1.63
C LEU A 212 -21.35 1.79 -2.26
N ALA A 213 -20.86 2.88 -1.65
CA ALA A 213 -21.06 4.24 -2.15
C ALA A 213 -20.43 4.48 -3.54
N GLY A 214 -19.23 3.96 -3.78
CA GLY A 214 -18.50 4.15 -5.04
C GLY A 214 -18.88 3.19 -6.17
N SER A 215 -19.56 2.08 -5.87
CA SER A 215 -19.81 1.00 -6.83
C SER A 215 -20.57 1.41 -8.10
N GLY A 216 -21.40 2.46 -8.00
CA GLY A 216 -22.13 3.04 -9.13
C GLY A 216 -21.26 3.89 -10.07
N TYR A 217 -20.08 4.32 -9.64
CA TYR A 217 -19.24 5.29 -10.35
C TYR A 217 -18.00 4.64 -10.98
N THR A 218 -17.18 3.95 -10.18
CA THR A 218 -15.85 3.48 -10.62
C THR A 218 -15.59 2.00 -10.32
N GLY A 219 -16.51 1.31 -9.63
CA GLY A 219 -16.23 -0.05 -9.13
C GLY A 219 -15.00 -0.01 -8.20
N PRO A 220 -15.14 0.61 -7.03
CA PRO A 220 -14.06 1.39 -6.44
C PRO A 220 -12.87 0.52 -6.06
N SER A 221 -11.71 0.89 -6.60
CA SER A 221 -10.48 0.14 -6.35
C SER A 221 -9.78 0.63 -5.09
N MET A 222 -9.60 1.95 -4.98
CA MET A 222 -8.79 2.59 -3.92
C MET A 222 -7.37 1.97 -3.77
N ASN A 223 -6.92 1.21 -4.76
CA ASN A 223 -5.67 0.46 -4.79
C ASN A 223 -5.13 0.45 -6.24
N PRO A 224 -4.21 1.38 -6.58
CA PRO A 224 -3.68 1.49 -7.93
C PRO A 224 -3.08 0.20 -8.49
N ALA A 225 -2.39 -0.59 -7.66
CA ALA A 225 -1.79 -1.85 -8.09
C ALA A 225 -2.84 -2.94 -8.37
N SER A 226 -3.92 -2.97 -7.58
CA SER A 226 -5.05 -3.85 -7.84
C SER A 226 -5.79 -3.46 -9.12
N ALA A 227 -6.00 -2.17 -9.37
CA ALA A 227 -6.62 -1.68 -10.60
C ALA A 227 -5.76 -2.04 -11.83
N PHE A 228 -4.45 -1.83 -11.73
CA PHE A 228 -3.50 -2.19 -12.78
C PHE A 228 -3.57 -3.68 -13.16
N GLY A 229 -3.64 -4.57 -12.17
CA GLY A 229 -3.72 -6.02 -12.41
C GLY A 229 -4.91 -6.41 -13.30
N TRP A 230 -6.09 -5.88 -12.99
CA TRP A 230 -7.30 -6.09 -13.80
C TRP A 230 -7.25 -5.38 -15.15
N ALA A 231 -6.67 -4.17 -15.20
CA ALA A 231 -6.49 -3.43 -16.44
C ALA A 231 -5.58 -4.15 -17.43
N TYR A 232 -4.55 -4.84 -16.91
CA TYR A 232 -3.64 -5.63 -17.73
C TYR A 232 -4.35 -6.82 -18.35
N VAL A 233 -5.10 -7.59 -17.56
CA VAL A 233 -5.89 -8.73 -18.04
C VAL A 233 -6.90 -8.31 -19.11
N HIS A 234 -7.56 -7.17 -18.91
CA HIS A 234 -8.59 -6.67 -19.82
C HIS A 234 -8.05 -5.75 -20.92
N ASN A 235 -6.73 -5.71 -21.14
CA ASN A 235 -6.07 -4.93 -22.20
C ASN A 235 -6.36 -3.42 -22.23
N TRP A 236 -6.56 -2.80 -21.06
CA TRP A 236 -6.69 -1.33 -20.92
C TRP A 236 -5.61 -0.71 -20.01
N HIS A 237 -4.51 -1.42 -19.77
CA HIS A 237 -3.42 -0.97 -18.88
C HIS A 237 -2.58 0.21 -19.43
N ASN A 238 -2.84 0.65 -20.64
CA ASN A 238 -2.19 1.78 -21.30
C ASN A 238 -3.14 2.98 -21.47
N THR A 239 -4.34 2.95 -20.88
CA THR A 239 -5.32 4.03 -21.04
C THR A 239 -5.12 5.15 -20.03
N TRP A 240 -5.59 6.34 -20.41
CA TRP A 240 -5.62 7.49 -19.50
C TRP A 240 -6.58 7.27 -18.33
N GLU A 241 -7.65 6.49 -18.53
CA GLU A 241 -8.54 6.05 -17.45
C GLU A 241 -7.74 5.39 -16.32
N LEU A 242 -6.86 4.43 -16.63
CA LEU A 242 -6.04 3.77 -15.61
C LEU A 242 -5.17 4.78 -14.85
N TYR A 243 -4.34 5.52 -15.58
CA TYR A 243 -3.33 6.38 -14.95
C TYR A 243 -3.95 7.56 -14.21
N TYR A 244 -4.98 8.19 -14.77
CA TYR A 244 -5.62 9.33 -14.12
C TYR A 244 -6.54 8.89 -12.99
N VAL A 245 -7.55 8.06 -13.28
CA VAL A 245 -8.62 7.73 -12.33
C VAL A 245 -8.14 6.78 -11.24
N TYR A 246 -7.32 5.78 -11.57
CA TYR A 246 -6.95 4.73 -10.61
C TYR A 246 -5.53 4.84 -10.05
N TRP A 247 -4.69 5.72 -10.60
CA TRP A 247 -3.37 6.02 -10.02
C TRP A 247 -3.30 7.43 -9.45
N VAL A 248 -3.34 8.47 -10.29
CA VAL A 248 -3.11 9.85 -9.85
C VAL A 248 -4.11 10.29 -8.80
N CYS A 249 -5.42 10.11 -9.05
CA CYS A 249 -6.45 10.56 -8.13
C CYS A 249 -6.39 9.83 -6.75
N PRO A 250 -6.30 8.48 -6.68
CA PRO A 250 -6.12 7.76 -5.43
C PRO A 250 -4.86 8.15 -4.64
N LEU A 251 -3.72 8.28 -5.31
CA LEU A 251 -2.47 8.66 -4.64
C LEU A 251 -2.56 10.08 -4.07
N THR A 252 -3.20 11.00 -4.80
CA THR A 252 -3.47 12.36 -4.34
C THR A 252 -4.40 12.36 -3.12
N GLY A 253 -5.51 11.61 -3.19
CA GLY A 253 -6.43 11.45 -2.05
C GLY A 253 -5.75 10.87 -0.81
N ALA A 254 -4.88 9.89 -0.98
CA ALA A 254 -4.10 9.30 0.11
C ALA A 254 -3.12 10.29 0.75
N ALA A 255 -2.42 11.09 -0.05
CA ALA A 255 -1.51 12.12 0.45
C ALA A 255 -2.27 13.22 1.20
N LEU A 256 -3.43 13.67 0.68
CA LEU A 256 -4.30 14.64 1.34
C LEU A 256 -4.83 14.12 2.68
N ALA A 257 -5.20 12.85 2.76
CA ALA A 257 -5.67 12.23 4.01
C ALA A 257 -4.59 12.28 5.10
N ALA A 258 -3.35 11.99 4.74
CA ALA A 258 -2.22 12.07 5.64
C ALA A 258 -1.93 13.52 6.08
N TRP A 259 -2.06 14.49 5.17
CA TRP A 259 -1.87 15.90 5.51
C TRP A 259 -2.95 16.41 6.47
N VAL A 260 -4.22 16.10 6.20
CA VAL A 260 -5.34 16.41 7.09
C VAL A 260 -5.16 15.74 8.46
N PHE A 261 -4.78 14.46 8.49
CA PHE A 261 -4.48 13.77 9.74
C PHE A 261 -3.39 14.48 10.54
N ARG A 262 -2.28 14.88 9.90
CA ARG A 262 -1.22 15.65 10.57
C ARG A 262 -1.75 17.00 11.05
N PHE A 263 -2.49 17.74 10.25
CA PHE A 263 -3.06 19.02 10.65
C PHE A 263 -3.95 18.90 11.90
N LEU A 264 -4.81 17.89 11.94
CA LEU A 264 -5.74 17.67 13.07
C LEU A 264 -5.04 17.14 14.32
N TYR A 265 -3.94 16.39 14.18
CA TYR A 265 -3.35 15.62 15.29
C TYR A 265 -1.88 15.93 15.58
N SER A 266 -1.28 16.93 14.94
CA SER A 266 0.08 17.39 15.26
C SER A 266 0.13 18.10 16.61
N ALA A 267 0.69 17.41 17.61
CA ALA A 267 1.46 18.05 18.68
C ALA A 267 2.83 18.51 18.12
N PRO A 268 3.51 19.51 18.70
CA PRO A 268 4.76 20.04 18.18
C PRO A 268 5.83 18.94 18.10
N ILE A 269 6.49 18.83 16.96
CA ILE A 269 7.62 17.92 16.76
C ILE A 269 8.73 18.37 17.73
N LYS A 270 8.93 17.63 18.83
CA LYS A 270 10.16 17.75 19.63
C LYS A 270 11.31 17.33 18.72
N GLN A 271 12.01 18.31 18.16
CA GLN A 271 13.28 18.04 17.50
C GLN A 271 14.22 17.38 18.51
N LYS A 272 14.72 16.20 18.14
CA LYS A 272 15.80 15.54 18.87
C LYS A 272 17.00 16.48 18.75
N LYS A 273 17.35 17.18 19.85
CA LYS A 273 18.57 18.00 19.91
C LYS A 273 19.76 17.09 19.60
N GLY A 274 20.60 17.57 18.68
CA GLY A 274 21.75 16.85 18.12
C GLY A 274 22.88 16.60 19.09
#